data_AF-A0A9E6F1B1-F1
#
_entry.id   AF-A0A9E6F1B1-F1
#
_cell.length_a   1.000
_cell.length_b   1.000
_cell.length_c   1.000
_cell.angle_alpha   90.00
_cell.angle_beta   90.00
_cell.angle_gamma   90.00
#
_symmetry.space_group_name_H-M   'P 1'
#
loop_
_entity.id
_entity.type
_entity.pdbx_description
1 polymer ?
#
loop_
_entity_poly.entity_id
_entity_poly.type
_entity_poly.pdbx_seq_one_letter_code
_entity_poly.pdbx_strand_id
1 'polypeptide(L)'
;LADPHFIYFVEDKNGKTIGFSLTLPDINQALKHVNGNPFTPWGLVKYLWYKRNISTFRTITMGVLPEYRNKGIDSIMNARISEYGGKHGLFASEMSWVLKSNEAMSKLAKVIGGIPYKEYVIYEKEI
;
A
#
# COMPACT_ATOMS: atom_id res chain seq x y z
N LEU A 1 -10.58 4.69 8.68
CA LEU A 1 -10.06 4.32 7.35
C LEU A 1 -8.60 3.93 7.49
N ALA A 2 -7.80 4.80 8.09
CA ALA A 2 -6.51 4.40 8.66
C ALA A 2 -6.71 3.60 9.96
N ASP A 3 -6.13 2.41 10.01
CA ASP A 3 -5.92 1.64 11.23
C ASP A 3 -4.42 1.83 11.61
N PRO A 4 -4.11 2.30 12.82
CA PRO A 4 -2.74 2.56 13.26
C PRO A 4 -1.79 1.36 13.08
N HIS A 5 -2.31 0.13 13.11
CA HIS A 5 -1.50 -1.08 12.94
C HIS A 5 -0.96 -1.29 11.52
N PHE A 6 -1.35 -0.43 10.57
CA PHE A 6 -0.80 -0.37 9.21
C PHE A 6 0.04 0.88 8.95
N ILE A 7 0.32 1.67 9.97
CA ILE A 7 1.14 2.88 9.88
C ILE A 7 2.36 2.71 10.76
N TYR A 8 3.54 2.66 10.15
CA TYR A 8 4.79 2.43 10.86
C TYR A 8 5.75 3.59 10.66
N PHE A 9 6.36 4.00 11.76
CA PHE A 9 7.57 4.80 11.78
C PHE A 9 8.67 3.94 12.39
N VAL A 10 9.84 3.94 11.76
CA VAL A 10 11.02 3.24 12.27
C VAL A 10 11.99 4.29 12.72
N GLU A 11 12.47 4.15 13.94
CA GLU A 11 13.47 5.04 14.55
C GLU A 11 14.80 4.30 14.73
N ASP A 12 15.90 5.04 14.65
CA ASP A 12 17.20 4.53 15.06
C ASP A 12 17.36 4.56 16.58
N LYS A 13 18.49 4.04 17.05
CA LYS A 13 18.84 4.00 18.48
C LYS A 13 18.90 5.38 19.16
N ASN A 14 18.97 6.46 18.40
CA ASN A 14 19.03 7.84 18.91
C ASN A 14 17.66 8.54 18.81
N GLY A 15 16.60 7.83 18.38
CA GLY A 15 15.26 8.40 18.19
C GLY A 15 15.08 9.15 16.87
N LYS A 16 16.02 9.06 15.92
CA LYS A 16 15.83 9.67 14.58
C LYS A 16 14.90 8.75 13.76
N THR A 17 13.82 9.29 13.21
CA THR A 17 13.00 8.55 12.24
C THR A 17 13.79 8.27 10.96
N ILE A 18 13.97 6.99 10.65
CA ILE A 18 14.75 6.48 9.52
C ILE A 18 13.90 5.79 8.45
N GLY A 19 12.66 5.44 8.78
CA GLY A 19 11.74 4.78 7.86
C GLY A 19 10.28 5.10 8.15
N PHE A 20 9.46 5.00 7.13
CA PHE A 20 8.03 5.24 7.17
C PHE A 20 7.29 4.28 6.24
N SER A 21 6.13 3.80 6.68
CA SER A 21 5.19 3.06 5.83
C SER A 21 3.76 3.49 6.13
N LEU A 22 3.02 3.86 5.08
CA LEU A 22 1.60 4.17 5.12
C LEU A 22 0.85 3.16 4.26
N THR A 23 0.11 2.29 4.93
CA THR A 23 -0.74 1.29 4.30
C THR A 23 -2.18 1.48 4.75
N LEU A 24 -3.12 1.47 3.81
CA LEU A 24 -4.55 1.59 4.07
C LEU A 24 -5.31 0.41 3.46
N PRO A 25 -6.48 0.03 3.99
CA PRO A 25 -7.37 -0.91 3.31
C PRO A 25 -7.71 -0.44 1.89
N ASP A 26 -7.78 -1.36 0.93
CA ASP A 26 -8.07 -1.02 -0.46
C ASP A 26 -9.56 -0.69 -0.66
N ILE A 27 -9.87 0.61 -0.51
CA ILE A 27 -11.22 1.15 -0.68
C ILE A 27 -11.75 0.92 -2.12
N ASN A 28 -10.87 0.72 -3.11
CA ASN A 28 -11.27 0.51 -4.49
C ASN A 28 -12.11 -0.76 -4.66
N GLN A 29 -11.92 -1.78 -3.80
CA GLN A 29 -12.78 -2.96 -3.78
C GLN A 29 -14.25 -2.59 -3.56
N ALA A 30 -14.52 -1.74 -2.56
CA ALA A 30 -15.88 -1.28 -2.27
C ALA A 30 -16.40 -0.29 -3.32
N LEU A 31 -15.55 0.62 -3.80
CA LEU A 31 -15.92 1.63 -4.81
C LEU A 31 -16.30 1.02 -6.16
N LYS A 32 -15.70 -0.12 -6.53
CA LYS A 32 -16.03 -0.86 -7.76
C LYS A 32 -17.52 -1.23 -7.82
N HIS A 33 -18.15 -1.50 -6.68
CA HIS A 33 -19.57 -1.88 -6.63
C HIS A 33 -20.54 -0.71 -6.84
N VAL A 34 -20.05 0.53 -6.76
CA VAL A 34 -20.84 1.75 -6.93
C VAL A 34 -20.37 2.60 -8.12
N ASN A 35 -19.60 1.99 -9.04
CA ASN A 35 -19.00 2.68 -10.19
C ASN A 35 -18.27 3.98 -9.79
N GLY A 36 -17.60 3.98 -8.63
CA GLY A 36 -16.88 5.13 -8.10
C GLY A 36 -17.75 6.23 -7.45
N ASN A 37 -19.09 6.12 -7.48
CA ASN A 37 -19.97 7.14 -6.89
C ASN A 37 -20.79 6.60 -5.69
N PRO A 38 -20.29 6.77 -4.45
CA PRO A 38 -21.03 6.40 -3.25
C PRO A 38 -22.05 7.46 -2.79
N PHE A 39 -22.15 8.63 -3.43
CA PHE A 39 -22.91 9.77 -2.92
C PHE A 39 -24.43 9.71 -3.17
N THR A 40 -24.90 8.65 -3.82
CA THR A 40 -26.34 8.38 -3.91
C THR A 40 -26.81 7.60 -2.68
N PRO A 41 -28.07 7.72 -2.22
CA PRO A 41 -28.54 6.98 -1.05
C PRO A 41 -28.33 5.46 -1.17
N TRP A 42 -28.63 4.89 -2.35
CA TRP A 42 -28.39 3.48 -2.63
C TRP A 42 -26.89 3.15 -2.78
N GLY A 43 -26.13 4.04 -3.41
CA GLY A 43 -24.68 3.91 -3.53
C GLY A 43 -23.99 3.88 -2.17
N LEU A 44 -24.40 4.73 -1.22
CA LEU A 44 -23.81 4.78 0.11
C LEU A 44 -24.05 3.48 0.88
N VAL A 45 -25.30 2.97 0.89
CA VAL A 45 -25.63 1.71 1.55
C VAL A 45 -24.83 0.56 0.94
N LYS A 46 -24.78 0.49 -0.39
CA LYS A 46 -24.02 -0.54 -1.11
C LYS A 46 -22.53 -0.43 -0.78
N TYR A 47 -21.95 0.76 -0.81
CA TYR A 47 -20.55 1.01 -0.46
C TYR A 47 -20.24 0.57 0.97
N LEU A 48 -21.05 0.97 1.95
CA LEU A 48 -20.86 0.59 3.36
C LEU A 48 -20.97 -0.92 3.57
N TRP A 49 -21.84 -1.60 2.81
CA TRP A 49 -21.94 -3.06 2.83
C TRP A 49 -20.66 -3.72 2.33
N TYR A 50 -20.18 -3.34 1.14
CA TYR A 50 -18.96 -3.93 0.56
C TYR A 50 -17.68 -3.53 1.29
N LYS A 51 -17.66 -2.37 1.95
CA LYS A 51 -16.53 -1.92 2.78
C LYS A 51 -16.19 -2.91 3.91
N ARG A 52 -17.15 -3.69 4.40
CA ARG A 52 -16.94 -4.71 5.45
C ARG A 52 -16.16 -5.94 4.96
N ASN A 53 -16.08 -6.14 3.65
CA ASN A 53 -15.49 -7.31 3.00
C ASN A 53 -14.16 -6.99 2.30
N ILE A 54 -13.51 -5.89 2.66
CA ILE A 54 -12.19 -5.55 2.11
C ILE A 54 -11.17 -6.57 2.62
N SER A 55 -10.55 -7.29 1.69
CA SER A 55 -9.58 -8.37 1.96
C SER A 55 -8.15 -8.04 1.53
N THR A 56 -7.92 -6.82 1.01
CA THR A 56 -6.60 -6.36 0.58
C THR A 56 -6.27 -4.99 1.16
N PHE A 57 -4.97 -4.73 1.29
CA PHE A 57 -4.45 -3.43 1.65
C PHE A 57 -3.64 -2.85 0.50
N ARG A 58 -3.53 -1.53 0.51
CA ARG A 58 -2.76 -0.74 -0.44
C ARG A 58 -1.70 0.03 0.33
N THR A 59 -0.44 -0.26 0.04
CA THR A 59 0.70 0.53 0.52
C THR A 59 0.79 1.77 -0.36
N ILE A 60 0.46 2.93 0.20
CA ILE A 60 0.40 4.20 -0.51
C ILE A 60 1.80 4.75 -0.70
N THR A 61 2.56 4.78 0.39
CA THR A 61 3.94 5.24 0.37
C THR A 61 4.74 4.50 1.43
N MET A 62 5.98 4.19 1.09
CA MET A 62 6.95 3.59 1.98
C MET A 62 8.33 4.13 1.60
N GLY A 63 9.13 4.40 2.62
CA GLY A 63 10.46 4.96 2.40
C GLY A 63 11.40 4.65 3.55
N VAL A 64 12.67 4.52 3.21
CA VAL A 64 13.79 4.44 4.16
C VAL A 64 14.83 5.45 3.70
N LEU A 65 15.39 6.19 4.65
CA LEU A 65 16.47 7.15 4.39
C LEU A 65 17.63 6.46 3.66
N PRO A 66 18.27 7.11 2.66
CA PRO A 66 19.31 6.49 1.84
C PRO A 66 20.43 5.83 2.65
N GLU A 67 20.90 6.45 3.74
CA GLU A 67 21.95 5.93 4.62
C GLU A 67 21.55 4.66 5.40
N TYR A 68 20.25 4.32 5.41
CA TYR A 68 19.65 3.20 6.13
C TYR A 68 19.07 2.13 5.19
N ARG A 69 19.19 2.30 3.86
CA ARG A 69 18.77 1.28 2.88
C ARG A 69 19.62 0.02 2.95
N ASN A 70 19.08 -1.11 2.46
CA ASN A 70 19.71 -2.44 2.49
C ASN A 70 20.01 -2.99 3.90
N LYS A 71 19.41 -2.42 4.95
CA LYS A 71 19.51 -2.90 6.33
C LYS A 71 18.28 -3.71 6.79
N GLY A 72 17.37 -4.04 5.85
CA GLY A 72 16.15 -4.82 6.11
C GLY A 72 15.00 -4.06 6.79
N ILE A 73 15.11 -2.73 6.93
CA ILE A 73 14.08 -1.89 7.58
C ILE A 73 12.74 -1.96 6.84
N ASP A 74 12.80 -1.88 5.52
CA ASP A 74 11.69 -2.09 4.60
C ASP A 74 11.07 -3.48 4.76
N SER A 75 11.89 -4.53 4.83
CA SER A 75 11.41 -5.90 5.05
C SER A 75 10.69 -6.06 6.39
N ILE A 76 11.20 -5.45 7.46
CA ILE A 76 10.57 -5.49 8.79
C ILE A 76 9.20 -4.81 8.77
N MET A 77 9.08 -3.62 8.16
CA MET A 77 7.80 -2.93 8.04
C MET A 77 6.77 -3.80 7.27
N ASN A 78 7.17 -4.39 6.14
CA ASN A 78 6.30 -5.26 5.35
C ASN A 78 5.90 -6.54 6.10
N ALA A 79 6.82 -7.14 6.87
CA ALA A 79 6.53 -8.32 7.67
C ALA A 79 5.49 -8.01 8.76
N ARG A 80 5.62 -6.87 9.47
CA ARG A 80 4.65 -6.44 10.49
C ARG A 80 3.26 -6.18 9.90
N ILE A 81 3.21 -5.48 8.78
CA ILE A 81 1.97 -5.22 8.03
C ILE A 81 1.32 -6.54 7.61
N SER A 82 2.10 -7.47 7.06
CA SER A 82 1.59 -8.76 6.57
C SER A 82 1.10 -9.65 7.72
N GLU A 83 1.82 -9.68 8.84
CA GLU A 83 1.43 -10.45 10.02
C GLU A 83 0.10 -9.95 10.61
N TYR A 84 -0.02 -8.63 10.81
CA TYR A 84 -1.26 -8.04 11.31
C TYR A 84 -2.40 -8.20 10.29
N GLY A 85 -2.13 -7.97 9.00
CA GLY A 85 -3.10 -8.16 7.92
C GLY A 85 -3.67 -9.57 7.89
N GLY A 86 -2.81 -10.60 7.92
CA GLY A 86 -3.25 -11.99 7.90
C GLY A 86 -4.16 -12.37 9.07
N LYS A 87 -3.91 -11.83 10.27
CA LYS A 87 -4.77 -12.02 11.46
C LYS A 87 -6.14 -11.35 11.33
N HIS A 88 -6.26 -10.35 10.44
CA HIS A 88 -7.48 -9.54 10.26
C HIS A 88 -8.16 -9.76 8.91
N GLY A 89 -7.88 -10.90 8.25
CA GLY A 89 -8.55 -11.27 7.00
C GLY A 89 -8.06 -10.49 5.77
N LEU A 90 -6.90 -9.82 5.88
CA LEU A 90 -6.26 -9.11 4.79
C LEU A 90 -5.10 -9.92 4.24
N PHE A 91 -5.27 -10.50 3.05
CA PHE A 91 -4.39 -11.54 2.52
C PHE A 91 -3.52 -11.10 1.34
N ALA A 92 -3.73 -9.89 0.82
CA ALA A 92 -2.91 -9.36 -0.27
C ALA A 92 -2.61 -7.87 -0.09
N SER A 93 -1.43 -7.48 -0.59
CA SER A 93 -0.96 -6.10 -0.67
C SER A 93 -0.92 -5.65 -2.13
N GLU A 94 -1.36 -4.43 -2.38
CA GLU A 94 -1.06 -3.71 -3.61
C GLU A 94 -0.05 -2.58 -3.30
N MET A 95 1.00 -2.45 -4.12
CA MET A 95 2.13 -1.53 -3.90
C MET A 95 2.00 -0.20 -4.63
N SER A 96 0.77 0.27 -4.83
CA SER A 96 0.45 1.47 -5.59
C SER A 96 1.24 1.59 -6.90
N TRP A 97 1.73 2.78 -7.23
CA TRP A 97 2.52 3.03 -8.43
C TRP A 97 3.99 3.01 -8.09
N VAL A 98 4.71 2.07 -8.67
CA VAL A 98 6.17 2.03 -8.63
C VAL A 98 6.68 2.54 -9.96
N LEU A 99 7.44 3.65 -9.93
CA LEU A 99 8.11 4.13 -11.14
C LEU A 99 9.06 3.05 -11.67
N LYS A 100 9.04 2.83 -12.98
CA LYS A 100 9.93 1.85 -13.64
C LYS A 100 11.42 2.16 -13.43
N SER A 101 11.77 3.43 -13.27
CA SER A 101 13.12 3.89 -12.93
C SER A 101 13.50 3.67 -11.45
N ASN A 102 12.54 3.36 -10.57
CA ASN A 102 12.81 3.03 -9.18
C ASN A 102 13.17 1.54 -9.08
N GLU A 103 14.41 1.23 -9.45
CA GLU A 103 14.93 -0.14 -9.40
C GLU A 103 14.91 -0.73 -7.99
N ALA A 104 15.15 0.08 -6.96
CA ALA A 104 15.17 -0.36 -5.58
C ALA A 104 13.79 -0.91 -5.16
N MET A 105 12.73 -0.15 -5.40
CA MET A 105 11.36 -0.60 -5.11
C MET A 105 10.92 -1.74 -6.03
N SER A 106 11.35 -1.74 -7.29
CA SER A 106 11.04 -2.83 -8.22
C SER A 106 11.70 -4.15 -7.81
N LYS A 107 12.93 -4.11 -7.29
CA LYS A 107 13.62 -5.28 -6.72
C LYS A 107 12.92 -5.74 -5.43
N LEU A 108 12.62 -4.82 -4.52
CA LEU A 108 11.89 -5.12 -3.29
C LEU A 108 10.54 -5.79 -3.58
N ALA A 109 9.77 -5.25 -4.53
CA ALA A 109 8.49 -5.80 -4.97
C ALA A 109 8.61 -7.26 -5.41
N LYS A 110 9.65 -7.62 -6.18
CA LYS A 110 9.90 -9.01 -6.59
C LYS A 110 10.29 -9.92 -5.43
N VAL A 111 11.14 -9.43 -4.52
CA VAL A 111 11.60 -10.18 -3.34
C VAL A 111 10.42 -10.56 -2.44
N ILE A 112 9.44 -9.66 -2.28
CA ILE A 112 8.24 -9.92 -1.46
C ILE A 112 7.14 -10.67 -2.23
N GLY A 113 7.42 -11.22 -3.41
CA GLY A 113 6.47 -12.00 -4.22
C GLY A 113 5.47 -11.16 -5.01
N GLY A 114 5.71 -9.87 -5.16
CA GLY A 114 4.86 -8.96 -5.93
C GLY A 114 4.87 -9.29 -7.43
N ILE A 115 3.68 -9.37 -8.01
CA ILE A 115 3.47 -9.63 -9.43
C ILE A 115 3.02 -8.31 -10.10
N PRO A 116 3.71 -7.80 -11.12
CA PRO A 116 3.25 -6.64 -11.88
C PRO A 116 1.93 -6.99 -12.59
N TYR A 117 0.85 -6.28 -12.28
CA TYR A 117 -0.47 -6.54 -12.87
C TYR A 117 -0.94 -5.45 -13.84
N LYS A 118 -0.36 -4.24 -13.77
CA LYS A 118 -0.63 -3.11 -14.67
C LYS A 118 0.65 -2.32 -14.90
N GLU A 119 0.86 -1.89 -16.14
CA GLU A 119 1.91 -0.94 -16.53
C GLU A 119 1.25 0.31 -17.12
N TYR A 120 1.67 1.48 -16.64
CA TYR A 120 1.22 2.78 -17.12
C TYR A 120 2.40 3.47 -17.80
N VAL A 121 2.18 3.99 -19.01
CA VAL A 121 3.19 4.72 -19.79
C VAL A 121 2.65 6.10 -20.08
N ILE A 122 3.45 7.12 -19.77
CA ILE A 122 3.14 8.53 -20.07
C ILE A 122 3.93 8.88 -21.33
N TYR A 123 3.24 9.39 -22.35
CA TYR A 123 3.83 9.89 -23.58
C TYR A 123 3.73 11.42 -23.60
N GLU A 124 4.78 12.07 -24.09
CA GLU A 124 4.81 13.50 -24.33
C GLU A 124 5.00 13.74 -25.83
N LYS A 125 4.36 14.79 -26.36
CA LYS A 125 4.53 15.25 -27.73
C LYS A 125 4.62 16.77 -27.70
N GLU A 126 5.66 17.32 -28.31
CA GLU A 126 5.75 18.76 -28.54
C GLU A 126 4.63 19.20 -29.51
N ILE A 127 3.92 20.27 -29.14
CA ILE A 127 2.82 20.85 -29.93
C ILE A 127 3.38 21.79 -30.98
#